data_AF-E3NM60-F1
#
_entry.id   AF-E3NM60-F1
#
_cell.length_a   1.000
_cell.length_b   1.000
_cell.length_c   1.000
_cell.angle_alpha   90.00
_cell.angle_beta   90.00
_cell.angle_gamma   90.00
#
_symmetry.space_group_name_H-M   'P 1'
#
loop_
_entity.id
_entity.type
_entity.pdbx_description
1 polymer ?
#
loop_
_entity_poly.entity_id
_entity_poly.type
_entity_poly.pdbx_seq_one_letter_code
_entity_poly.pdbx_strand_id
1 'polypeptide(L)'
;MKPVLIFAVLAALAIGSQAKDAPTACNSCKSMVQNFIDASKDQMKMAQLKISLSMLCAGTSHQSDCSKTLDKLDYIAFKLAPYLVDTSAVCSKLQMCGETQFSPLARLAMLYLKKSESIVANDNIMRQQVCDECQASSSQLGQLFADDFTSYAVKSTIQRLVCRSAGKAHKSCNIFVSSVIPDLMTEMRDIFQEKELMCSNMGLCSATAKPLTRETPKQPLNELWKSMGTIKSSNGEELMSCFECTLSMDTLLEEFIDKRQGTADDIQAAVCAKVVGAWTAGCNDFVHMYMSTVLFLTYNQFDGKGICTAMHTCEKKESALLALAKPEKAMIGCEHCQAVEQFIAQNHEALHAHAVEGIYSNVCQKLPTALGTMCESSAIRLSRKFFARTAELAVSGAVCSQVCVNI
;
A
#
# COMPACT_ATOMS: atom_id res chain seq x y z
N MET A 1 -7.59 -21.32 11.04
CA MET A 1 -8.93 -21.01 10.52
C MET A 1 -8.90 -19.58 9.99
N LYS A 2 -9.05 -19.40 8.68
CA LYS A 2 -8.95 -18.09 8.03
C LYS A 2 -10.25 -17.28 8.26
N PRO A 3 -10.17 -15.95 8.50
CA PRO A 3 -11.32 -15.06 8.78
C PRO A 3 -12.32 -14.91 7.62
N VAL A 4 -11.98 -15.42 6.42
CA VAL A 4 -12.83 -15.40 5.21
C VAL A 4 -14.11 -16.23 5.36
N LEU A 5 -14.06 -17.32 6.13
CA LEU A 5 -15.21 -18.21 6.33
C LEU A 5 -16.31 -17.63 7.23
N ILE A 6 -15.95 -16.72 8.14
CA ILE A 6 -16.91 -16.07 9.04
C ILE A 6 -17.76 -15.04 8.26
N PHE A 7 -17.15 -14.32 7.31
CA PHE A 7 -17.84 -13.34 6.48
C PHE A 7 -18.80 -13.98 5.46
N ALA A 8 -18.45 -15.14 4.88
CA ALA A 8 -19.30 -15.84 3.94
C ALA A 8 -20.58 -16.42 4.59
N VAL A 9 -20.50 -16.85 5.86
CA VAL A 9 -21.66 -17.35 6.62
C VAL A 9 -22.61 -16.23 7.01
N LEU A 10 -22.11 -15.00 7.22
CA LEU A 10 -22.92 -13.83 7.53
C LEU A 10 -23.66 -13.28 6.30
N ALA A 11 -23.08 -13.37 5.10
CA ALA A 11 -23.69 -12.89 3.86
C ALA A 11 -24.91 -13.73 3.42
N ALA A 12 -24.90 -15.04 3.70
CA ALA A 12 -25.93 -15.98 3.25
C ALA A 12 -27.27 -15.89 3.99
N LEU A 13 -27.32 -15.25 5.15
CA LEU A 13 -28.53 -15.14 5.98
C LEU A 13 -29.43 -13.95 5.61
N ALA A 14 -29.08 -13.20 4.56
CA ALA A 14 -29.74 -11.94 4.17
C ALA A 14 -30.77 -12.08 3.03
N ILE A 15 -31.48 -13.22 2.92
CA ILE A 15 -32.58 -13.36 1.96
C ILE A 15 -33.91 -13.52 2.72
N GLY A 16 -34.63 -12.41 2.85
CA GLY A 16 -36.05 -12.41 3.25
C GLY A 16 -36.46 -11.23 4.13
N SER A 17 -36.79 -10.08 3.52
CA SER A 17 -38.00 -9.28 3.77
C SER A 17 -37.86 -7.85 3.23
N GLN A 18 -38.91 -7.39 2.54
CA GLN A 18 -39.03 -6.02 2.03
C GLN A 18 -39.54 -5.07 3.13
N ALA A 19 -38.81 -3.96 3.28
CA ALA A 19 -39.14 -2.61 3.77
C ALA A 19 -40.33 -2.36 4.72
N LYS A 20 -39.99 -1.92 5.95
CA LYS A 20 -40.27 -0.58 6.51
C LYS A 20 -39.38 -0.44 7.76
N ASP A 21 -38.67 0.67 7.87
CA ASP A 21 -37.51 0.91 8.76
C ASP A 21 -36.27 0.11 8.37
N ALA A 22 -35.35 0.72 7.60
CA ALA A 22 -34.07 0.09 7.31
C ALA A 22 -33.29 -0.09 8.62
N PRO A 23 -33.01 -1.34 9.08
CA PRO A 23 -32.27 -1.54 10.30
C PRO A 23 -30.85 -0.99 10.11
N THR A 24 -30.35 -0.21 11.08
CA THR A 24 -28.95 0.25 11.08
C THR A 24 -28.01 -0.95 10.88
N ALA A 25 -26.79 -0.73 10.35
CA ALA A 25 -25.81 -1.81 10.19
C ALA A 25 -25.57 -2.58 11.51
N CYS A 26 -25.66 -1.88 12.65
CA CYS A 26 -25.61 -2.46 13.98
C CYS A 26 -26.80 -3.39 14.26
N ASN A 27 -28.03 -2.94 14.00
CA ASN A 27 -29.23 -3.75 14.22
C ASN A 27 -29.28 -4.95 13.27
N SER A 28 -28.86 -4.76 12.02
CA SER A 28 -28.71 -5.83 11.04
C SER A 28 -27.69 -6.88 11.50
N CYS A 29 -26.52 -6.45 11.98
CA CYS A 29 -25.51 -7.35 12.53
C CYS A 29 -26.05 -8.12 13.75
N LYS A 30 -26.66 -7.42 14.72
CA LYS A 30 -27.19 -8.06 15.93
C LYS A 30 -28.26 -9.10 15.56
N SER A 31 -29.14 -8.78 14.62
CA SER A 31 -30.15 -9.69 14.11
C SER A 31 -29.52 -10.91 13.41
N MET A 32 -28.50 -10.72 12.57
CA MET A 32 -27.82 -11.84 11.89
C MET A 32 -27.12 -12.78 12.88
N VAL A 33 -26.39 -12.22 13.85
CA VAL A 33 -25.72 -13.00 14.90
C VAL A 33 -26.76 -13.74 15.75
N GLN A 34 -27.86 -13.07 16.10
CA GLN A 34 -28.95 -13.68 16.85
C GLN A 34 -29.62 -14.82 16.07
N ASN A 35 -29.91 -14.62 14.78
CA ASN A 35 -30.49 -15.64 13.92
C ASN A 35 -29.57 -16.86 13.79
N PHE A 36 -28.25 -16.66 13.75
CA PHE A 36 -27.28 -17.75 13.74
C PHE A 36 -27.25 -18.52 15.09
N ILE A 37 -27.31 -17.81 16.22
CA ILE A 37 -27.43 -18.42 17.55
C ILE A 37 -28.72 -19.22 17.66
N ASP A 38 -29.84 -18.68 17.19
CA ASP A 38 -31.13 -19.34 17.24
C ASP A 38 -31.16 -20.56 16.32
N ALA A 39 -30.58 -20.46 15.12
CA ALA A 39 -30.41 -21.60 14.22
C ALA A 39 -29.50 -22.67 14.85
N SER A 40 -28.44 -22.30 15.57
CA SER A 40 -27.53 -23.25 16.23
C SER A 40 -28.19 -24.09 17.33
N LYS A 41 -29.32 -23.61 17.88
CA LYS A 41 -30.09 -24.30 18.92
C LYS A 41 -31.21 -25.15 18.36
N ASP A 42 -31.51 -25.01 17.06
CA ASP A 42 -32.67 -25.61 16.40
C ASP A 42 -32.22 -26.39 15.15
N GLN A 43 -32.34 -27.71 15.21
CA GLN A 43 -31.90 -28.60 14.12
C GLN A 43 -32.62 -28.32 12.80
N MET A 44 -33.89 -27.89 12.82
CA MET A 44 -34.63 -27.59 11.60
C MET A 44 -34.16 -26.28 10.97
N LYS A 45 -33.95 -25.24 11.79
CA LYS A 45 -33.39 -23.97 11.30
C LYS A 45 -31.97 -24.13 10.79
N MET A 46 -31.16 -24.95 11.44
CA MET A 46 -29.81 -25.25 10.97
C MET A 46 -29.81 -26.03 9.65
N ALA A 47 -30.73 -27.00 9.49
CA ALA A 47 -30.89 -27.71 8.23
C ALA A 47 -31.30 -26.76 7.09
N GLN A 48 -32.25 -25.85 7.35
CA GLN A 48 -32.66 -24.83 6.38
C GLN A 48 -31.49 -23.91 6.01
N LEU A 49 -30.70 -23.48 6.99
CA LEU A 49 -29.51 -22.67 6.77
C LEU A 49 -28.46 -23.39 5.91
N LYS A 50 -28.17 -24.67 6.19
CA LYS A 50 -27.27 -25.48 5.37
C LYS A 50 -27.75 -25.60 3.92
N ILE A 51 -29.05 -25.76 3.69
CA ILE A 51 -29.64 -25.81 2.35
C ILE A 51 -29.45 -24.47 1.62
N SER A 52 -29.77 -23.35 2.26
CA SER A 52 -29.55 -22.01 1.66
C SER A 52 -28.08 -21.77 1.33
N LEU A 53 -27.17 -22.17 2.23
CA LEU A 53 -25.73 -22.07 2.02
C LEU A 53 -25.21 -23.01 0.93
N SER A 54 -25.83 -24.19 0.75
CA SER A 54 -25.40 -25.16 -0.27
C SER A 54 -25.58 -24.63 -1.70
N MET A 55 -26.61 -23.80 -1.91
CA MET A 55 -26.82 -23.11 -3.19
C MET A 55 -25.71 -22.11 -3.47
N LEU A 56 -25.18 -21.45 -2.44
CA LEU A 56 -24.04 -20.54 -2.57
C LEU A 56 -22.74 -21.29 -2.84
N CYS A 57 -22.53 -22.46 -2.23
CA CYS A 57 -21.37 -23.30 -2.50
C CYS A 57 -21.26 -23.73 -3.97
N ALA A 58 -22.39 -24.00 -4.62
CA ALA A 58 -22.45 -24.37 -6.04
C ALA A 58 -21.96 -23.27 -6.98
N GLY A 59 -22.03 -22.00 -6.56
CA GLY A 59 -21.54 -20.85 -7.33
C GLY A 59 -20.03 -20.58 -7.20
N THR A 60 -19.28 -21.41 -6.45
CA THR A 60 -17.86 -21.16 -6.16
C THR A 60 -16.94 -22.20 -6.80
N SER A 61 -15.70 -21.80 -7.12
CA SER A 61 -14.64 -22.72 -7.56
C SER A 61 -14.16 -23.69 -6.49
N HIS A 62 -14.64 -23.56 -5.24
CA HIS A 62 -14.26 -24.36 -4.08
C HIS A 62 -15.45 -25.16 -3.52
N GLN A 63 -16.37 -25.58 -4.40
CA GLN A 63 -17.61 -26.27 -4.05
C GLN A 63 -17.39 -27.44 -3.08
N SER A 64 -16.38 -28.28 -3.30
CA SER A 64 -16.10 -29.46 -2.45
C SER A 64 -15.75 -29.07 -1.00
N ASP A 65 -14.88 -28.08 -0.82
CA ASP A 65 -14.45 -27.64 0.51
C ASP A 65 -15.54 -26.82 1.22
N CYS A 66 -16.33 -26.07 0.44
CA CYS A 66 -17.51 -25.37 0.92
C CYS A 66 -18.55 -26.36 1.48
N SER A 67 -18.92 -27.40 0.71
CA SER A 67 -19.85 -28.44 1.15
C SER A 67 -19.35 -29.18 2.40
N LYS A 68 -18.07 -29.58 2.45
CA LYS A 68 -17.47 -30.20 3.64
C LYS A 68 -17.52 -29.31 4.88
N THR A 69 -17.48 -27.99 4.68
CA THR A 69 -17.61 -27.03 5.77
C THR A 69 -19.05 -26.89 6.24
N LEU A 70 -20.02 -26.92 5.31
CA LEU A 70 -21.46 -26.94 5.64
C LEU A 70 -21.86 -28.22 6.39
N ASP A 71 -21.28 -29.37 6.03
CA ASP A 71 -21.53 -30.63 6.74
C ASP A 71 -21.15 -30.51 8.22
N LYS A 72 -20.07 -29.77 8.52
CA LYS A 72 -19.59 -29.51 9.88
C LYS A 72 -20.19 -28.27 10.54
N LEU A 73 -21.16 -27.60 9.89
CA LEU A 73 -21.69 -26.34 10.37
C LEU A 73 -22.35 -26.46 11.75
N ASP A 74 -23.01 -27.57 12.05
CA ASP A 74 -23.61 -27.80 13.38
C ASP A 74 -22.54 -27.77 14.47
N TYR A 75 -21.43 -28.46 14.23
CA TYR A 75 -20.31 -28.55 15.15
C TYR A 75 -19.61 -27.20 15.33
N ILE A 76 -19.42 -26.47 14.22
CA ILE A 76 -18.85 -25.12 14.23
C ILE A 76 -19.77 -24.16 15.01
N ALA A 77 -21.08 -24.21 14.74
CA ALA A 77 -22.07 -23.37 15.40
C ALA A 77 -22.13 -23.66 16.90
N PHE A 78 -22.13 -24.94 17.30
CA PHE A 78 -22.07 -25.35 18.70
C PHE A 78 -20.82 -24.83 19.43
N LYS A 79 -19.64 -24.92 18.79
CA LYS A 79 -18.38 -24.42 19.38
C LYS A 79 -18.32 -22.89 19.44
N LEU A 80 -18.99 -22.20 18.51
CA LEU A 80 -19.01 -20.74 18.47
C LEU A 80 -20.12 -20.13 19.34
N ALA A 81 -21.22 -20.83 19.57
CA ALA A 81 -22.37 -20.36 20.36
C ALA A 81 -22.00 -19.61 21.67
N PRO A 82 -21.09 -20.11 22.54
CA PRO A 82 -20.74 -19.40 23.78
C PRO A 82 -20.03 -18.06 23.54
N TYR A 83 -19.37 -17.88 22.39
CA TYR A 83 -18.68 -16.65 22.01
C TYR A 83 -19.60 -15.64 21.30
N LEU A 84 -20.81 -16.05 20.93
CA LEU A 84 -21.75 -15.23 20.18
C LEU A 84 -22.88 -14.64 21.03
N VAL A 85 -23.04 -15.09 22.28
CA VAL A 85 -24.13 -14.70 23.20
C VAL A 85 -24.28 -13.18 23.32
N ASP A 86 -23.17 -12.46 23.42
CA ASP A 86 -23.19 -11.00 23.39
C ASP A 86 -23.11 -10.50 21.94
N THR A 87 -24.28 -10.42 21.30
CA THR A 87 -24.41 -9.93 19.92
C THR A 87 -23.89 -8.50 19.76
N SER A 88 -23.97 -7.67 20.81
CA SER A 88 -23.45 -6.31 20.78
C SER A 88 -21.92 -6.29 20.79
N ALA A 89 -21.27 -7.07 21.65
CA ALA A 89 -19.81 -7.19 21.67
C ALA A 89 -19.25 -7.83 20.39
N VAL A 90 -19.92 -8.83 19.83
CA VAL A 90 -19.56 -9.42 18.53
C VAL A 90 -19.66 -8.36 17.43
N CYS A 91 -20.79 -7.66 17.35
CA CYS A 91 -20.99 -6.64 16.34
C CYS A 91 -20.10 -5.42 16.53
N SER A 92 -19.69 -5.09 17.76
CA SER A 92 -18.67 -4.07 18.02
C SER A 92 -17.27 -4.53 17.61
N LYS A 93 -16.90 -5.80 17.83
CA LYS A 93 -15.66 -6.37 17.29
C LYS A 93 -15.65 -6.43 15.76
N LEU A 94 -16.81 -6.62 15.15
CA LEU A 94 -17.01 -6.52 13.70
C LEU A 94 -17.13 -5.08 13.19
N GLN A 95 -17.02 -4.07 14.07
CA GLN A 95 -17.15 -2.64 13.73
C GLN A 95 -18.49 -2.26 13.09
N MET A 96 -19.54 -3.03 13.39
CA MET A 96 -20.92 -2.77 12.98
C MET A 96 -21.72 -2.04 14.06
N CYS A 97 -21.26 -2.06 15.31
CA CYS A 97 -21.86 -1.35 16.45
C CYS A 97 -20.83 -0.50 17.22
N GLY A 98 -21.20 0.71 17.62
CA GLY A 98 -20.32 1.67 18.30
C GLY A 98 -20.05 2.93 17.47
N GLU A 99 -19.24 3.86 17.99
CA GLU A 99 -18.88 5.10 17.28
C GLU A 99 -18.00 4.85 16.05
N THR A 100 -17.14 3.83 16.12
CA THR A 100 -16.34 3.36 14.98
C THR A 100 -17.16 2.40 14.13
N GLN A 101 -17.93 2.95 13.18
CA GLN A 101 -18.46 2.18 12.06
C GLN A 101 -17.31 1.66 11.18
N PHE A 102 -17.57 0.66 10.32
CA PHE A 102 -16.60 0.23 9.30
C PHE A 102 -15.91 1.43 8.67
N SER A 103 -14.57 1.41 8.66
CA SER A 103 -13.80 2.42 7.96
C SER A 103 -14.28 2.48 6.49
N PRO A 104 -14.23 3.66 5.85
CA PRO A 104 -14.63 3.75 4.44
C PRO A 104 -13.86 2.77 3.53
N LEU A 105 -12.60 2.43 3.89
CA LEU A 105 -11.83 1.37 3.23
C LEU A 105 -12.46 -0.01 3.41
N ALA A 106 -12.88 -0.37 4.62
CA ALA A 106 -13.54 -1.65 4.88
C ALA A 106 -14.89 -1.76 4.14
N ARG A 107 -15.63 -0.65 4.03
CA ARG A 107 -16.86 -0.59 3.23
C ARG A 107 -16.58 -0.83 1.74
N LEU A 108 -15.58 -0.15 1.18
CA LEU A 108 -15.16 -0.38 -0.21
C LEU A 108 -14.73 -1.84 -0.46
N ALA A 109 -13.99 -2.44 0.46
CA ALA A 109 -13.60 -3.85 0.36
C ALA A 109 -14.82 -4.78 0.37
N MET A 110 -15.80 -4.52 1.25
CA MET A 110 -17.05 -5.30 1.31
C MET A 110 -17.91 -5.13 0.06
N LEU A 111 -18.00 -3.91 -0.49
CA LEU A 111 -18.71 -3.66 -1.75
C LEU A 111 -18.09 -4.41 -2.92
N TYR A 112 -16.75 -4.48 -2.95
CA TYR A 112 -16.03 -5.25 -3.95
C TYR A 112 -16.37 -6.74 -3.87
N LEU A 113 -16.42 -7.30 -2.67
CA LEU A 113 -16.86 -8.69 -2.45
C LEU A 113 -18.31 -8.88 -2.89
N LYS A 114 -19.22 -7.98 -2.50
CA LYS A 114 -20.64 -8.04 -2.83
C LYS A 114 -20.91 -7.97 -4.33
N LYS A 115 -20.15 -7.18 -5.09
CA LYS A 115 -20.26 -7.11 -6.56
C LYS A 115 -19.97 -8.47 -7.22
N SER A 116 -19.09 -9.29 -6.64
CA SER A 116 -18.75 -10.60 -7.21
C SER A 116 -19.88 -11.64 -7.09
N GLU A 117 -20.94 -11.32 -6.35
CA GLU A 117 -22.14 -12.16 -6.26
C GLU A 117 -22.98 -12.03 -7.52
N SER A 118 -23.31 -13.16 -8.16
CA SER A 118 -24.07 -13.24 -9.42
C SER A 118 -25.44 -12.54 -9.37
N ILE A 119 -26.01 -12.41 -8.18
CA ILE A 119 -27.29 -11.72 -7.92
C ILE A 119 -27.16 -10.22 -8.20
N VAL A 120 -26.04 -9.60 -7.81
CA VAL A 120 -25.82 -8.16 -7.99
C VAL A 120 -25.48 -7.81 -9.45
N ALA A 121 -24.81 -8.73 -10.17
CA ALA A 121 -24.45 -8.52 -11.56
C ALA A 121 -25.67 -8.40 -12.50
N ASN A 122 -26.79 -9.04 -12.16
CA ASN A 122 -28.00 -9.09 -13.00
C ASN A 122 -29.12 -8.13 -12.54
N ASP A 123 -28.97 -7.46 -11.40
CA ASP A 123 -29.98 -6.55 -10.84
C ASP A 123 -29.50 -5.09 -10.91
N ASN A 124 -30.14 -4.30 -11.77
CA ASN A 124 -29.81 -2.89 -11.99
C ASN A 124 -30.00 -2.01 -10.73
N ILE A 125 -30.95 -2.35 -9.85
CA ILE A 125 -31.22 -1.59 -8.62
C ILE A 125 -30.10 -1.85 -7.60
N MET A 126 -29.73 -3.12 -7.42
CA MET A 126 -28.63 -3.50 -6.52
C MET A 126 -27.28 -2.96 -7.00
N ARG A 127 -27.07 -2.93 -8.32
CA ARG A 127 -25.88 -2.32 -8.94
C ARG A 127 -25.81 -0.81 -8.68
N GLN A 128 -26.93 -0.10 -8.79
CA GLN A 128 -26.99 1.34 -8.48
C GLN A 128 -26.68 1.60 -7.00
N GLN A 129 -27.25 0.80 -6.09
CA GLN A 129 -26.97 0.93 -4.66
C GLN A 129 -25.49 0.70 -4.32
N VAL A 130 -24.83 -0.28 -4.97
CA VAL A 130 -23.39 -0.52 -4.81
C VAL A 130 -22.56 0.66 -5.33
N CYS A 131 -22.98 1.28 -6.44
CA CYS A 131 -22.34 2.47 -6.97
C CYS A 131 -22.49 3.66 -6.01
N ASP A 132 -23.70 3.92 -5.49
CA ASP A 132 -23.97 5.03 -4.57
C ASP A 132 -23.18 4.90 -3.26
N GLU A 133 -23.12 3.69 -2.67
CA GLU A 133 -22.34 3.44 -1.45
C GLU A 133 -20.83 3.55 -1.70
N CYS A 134 -20.36 3.13 -2.88
CA CYS A 134 -18.97 3.33 -3.28
C CYS A 134 -18.65 4.83 -3.35
N GLN A 135 -19.52 5.62 -3.98
CA GLN A 135 -19.33 7.06 -4.11
C GLN A 135 -19.31 7.77 -2.76
N ALA A 136 -20.19 7.37 -1.84
CA ALA A 136 -20.21 7.89 -0.47
C ALA A 136 -18.92 7.53 0.28
N SER A 137 -18.49 6.27 0.19
CA SER A 137 -17.25 5.81 0.83
C SER A 137 -16.02 6.49 0.25
N SER A 138 -15.98 6.70 -1.07
CA SER A 138 -14.91 7.41 -1.76
C SER A 138 -14.82 8.86 -1.28
N SER A 139 -15.96 9.57 -1.18
CA SER A 139 -15.97 10.95 -0.69
C SER A 139 -15.47 11.05 0.76
N GLN A 140 -15.85 10.10 1.63
CA GLN A 140 -15.35 10.04 3.00
C GLN A 140 -13.83 9.81 3.06
N LEU A 141 -13.27 8.95 2.18
CA LEU A 141 -11.82 8.79 2.07
C LEU A 141 -11.15 10.07 1.58
N GLY A 142 -11.73 10.74 0.58
CA GLY A 142 -11.22 12.02 0.09
C GLY A 142 -11.13 13.06 1.20
N GLN A 143 -12.07 13.10 2.14
CA GLN A 143 -12.03 13.99 3.30
C GLN A 143 -10.85 13.69 4.23
N LEU A 144 -10.45 12.42 4.40
CA LEU A 144 -9.25 12.06 5.18
C LEU A 144 -7.97 12.60 4.55
N PHE A 145 -7.87 12.59 3.22
CA PHE A 145 -6.72 13.14 2.50
C PHE A 145 -6.77 14.68 2.38
N ALA A 146 -7.94 15.28 2.58
CA ALA A 146 -8.12 16.73 2.65
C ALA A 146 -7.74 17.32 4.02
N ASP A 147 -7.59 16.48 5.05
CA ASP A 147 -7.26 16.91 6.40
C ASP A 147 -5.79 17.32 6.50
N ASP A 148 -5.55 18.61 6.78
CA ASP A 148 -4.22 19.18 6.92
C ASP A 148 -3.40 18.50 8.03
N PHE A 149 -4.08 18.06 9.10
CA PHE A 149 -3.43 17.32 10.18
C PHE A 149 -2.91 15.97 9.69
N THR A 150 -3.67 15.26 8.87
CA THR A 150 -3.25 13.99 8.26
C THR A 150 -2.04 14.18 7.34
N SER A 151 -2.07 15.19 6.47
CA SER A 151 -0.92 15.54 5.62
C SER A 151 0.32 15.89 6.44
N TYR A 152 0.15 16.71 7.48
CA TYR A 152 1.20 17.04 8.44
C TYR A 152 1.74 15.79 9.15
N ALA A 153 0.87 14.91 9.65
CA ALA A 153 1.25 13.71 10.38
C ALA A 153 2.05 12.73 9.50
N VAL A 154 1.64 12.55 8.24
CA VAL A 154 2.38 11.73 7.27
C VAL A 154 3.77 12.34 7.03
N LYS A 155 3.82 13.63 6.68
CA LYS A 155 5.07 14.36 6.47
C LYS A 155 5.99 14.25 7.69
N SER A 156 5.50 14.58 8.88
CA SER A 156 6.31 14.59 10.11
C SER A 156 6.80 13.19 10.47
N THR A 157 5.98 12.16 10.20
CA THR A 157 6.36 10.77 10.44
C THR A 157 7.48 10.34 9.52
N ILE A 158 7.41 10.66 8.23
CA ILE A 158 8.48 10.35 7.27
C ILE A 158 9.75 11.11 7.64
N GLN A 159 9.65 12.39 7.99
CA GLN A 159 10.82 13.17 8.42
C GLN A 159 11.47 12.57 9.67
N ARG A 160 10.67 12.14 10.65
CA ARG A 160 11.16 11.55 11.91
C ARG A 160 11.77 10.16 11.71
N LEU A 161 11.14 9.30 10.91
CA LEU A 161 11.54 7.90 10.76
C LEU A 161 12.57 7.68 9.66
N VAL A 162 12.48 8.44 8.57
CA VAL A 162 13.31 8.25 7.37
C VAL A 162 14.38 9.34 7.28
N CYS A 163 13.99 10.62 7.32
CA CYS A 163 14.99 11.68 7.11
C CYS A 163 15.97 11.80 8.28
N ARG A 164 15.55 11.57 9.53
CA ARG A 164 16.43 11.59 10.71
C ARG A 164 17.54 10.54 10.62
N SER A 165 17.27 9.38 10.02
CA SER A 165 18.28 8.35 9.82
C SER A 165 19.19 8.65 8.63
N ALA A 166 18.77 9.50 7.68
CA ALA A 166 19.49 9.86 6.45
C ALA A 166 20.73 10.77 6.62
N GLY A 167 21.42 10.67 7.77
CA GLY A 167 22.62 11.41 8.17
C GLY A 167 22.89 12.72 7.43
N LYS A 168 23.84 12.73 6.49
CA LYS A 168 24.23 13.97 5.76
C LYS A 168 23.14 14.47 4.81
N ALA A 169 22.30 13.58 4.30
CA ALA A 169 21.16 13.90 3.45
C ALA A 169 19.92 14.36 4.23
N HIS A 170 19.93 14.38 5.58
CA HIS A 170 18.77 14.74 6.41
C HIS A 170 18.07 16.03 5.97
N LYS A 171 18.82 17.11 5.70
CA LYS A 171 18.24 18.39 5.26
C LYS A 171 17.57 18.28 3.90
N SER A 172 18.26 17.66 2.94
CA SER A 172 17.74 17.44 1.59
C SER A 172 16.49 16.55 1.60
N CYS A 173 16.51 15.46 2.38
CA CYS A 173 15.35 14.59 2.61
C CYS A 173 14.17 15.38 3.19
N ASN A 174 14.40 16.25 4.19
CA ASN A 174 13.33 17.05 4.77
C ASN A 174 12.71 18.02 3.76
N ILE A 175 13.51 18.64 2.89
CA ILE A 175 13.01 19.51 1.81
C ILE A 175 12.18 18.69 0.84
N PHE A 176 12.71 17.56 0.38
CA PHE A 176 12.02 16.67 -0.55
C PHE A 176 10.65 16.24 0.00
N VAL A 177 10.62 15.70 1.22
CA VAL A 177 9.39 15.24 1.88
C VAL A 177 8.42 16.40 2.12
N SER A 178 8.92 17.59 2.47
CA SER A 178 8.08 18.78 2.68
C SER A 178 7.41 19.26 1.40
N SER A 179 8.03 19.00 0.25
CA SER A 179 7.59 19.47 -1.05
C SER A 179 6.68 18.45 -1.75
N VAL A 180 7.04 17.16 -1.67
CA VAL A 180 6.36 16.10 -2.42
C VAL A 180 5.12 15.56 -1.71
N ILE A 181 5.17 15.37 -0.39
CA ILE A 181 4.04 14.77 0.34
C ILE A 181 2.73 15.58 0.22
N PRO A 182 2.72 16.91 0.35
CA PRO A 182 1.47 17.68 0.23
C PRO A 182 0.80 17.52 -1.15
N ASP A 183 1.60 17.47 -2.23
CA ASP A 183 1.10 17.30 -3.59
C ASP A 183 0.53 15.90 -3.80
N LEU A 184 1.17 14.87 -3.25
CA LEU A 184 0.66 13.50 -3.29
C LEU A 184 -0.63 13.34 -2.48
N MET A 185 -0.71 13.97 -1.30
CA MET A 185 -1.93 13.97 -0.48
C MET A 185 -3.10 14.66 -1.21
N THR A 186 -2.80 15.79 -1.86
CA THR A 186 -3.75 16.50 -2.72
C THR A 186 -4.23 15.63 -3.87
N GLU A 187 -3.32 14.97 -4.59
CA GLU A 187 -3.71 14.10 -5.69
C GLU A 187 -4.51 12.89 -5.21
N MET A 188 -4.16 12.30 -4.05
CA MET A 188 -4.95 11.23 -3.43
C MET A 188 -6.37 11.71 -3.08
N ARG A 189 -6.52 12.90 -2.49
CA ARG A 189 -7.83 13.50 -2.25
C ARG A 189 -8.61 13.60 -3.56
N ASP A 190 -8.00 14.12 -4.62
CA ASP A 190 -8.68 14.36 -5.88
C ASP A 190 -9.11 13.03 -6.54
N ILE A 191 -8.28 11.98 -6.48
CA ILE A 191 -8.65 10.61 -6.88
C ILE A 191 -9.94 10.16 -6.19
N PHE A 192 -10.04 10.37 -4.88
CA PHE A 192 -11.20 9.94 -4.10
C PHE A 192 -12.43 10.86 -4.25
N GLN A 193 -12.23 12.15 -4.51
CA GLN A 193 -13.32 13.11 -4.75
C GLN A 193 -13.92 12.97 -6.15
N GLU A 194 -13.15 12.47 -7.13
CA GLU A 194 -13.63 12.01 -8.44
C GLU A 194 -14.36 10.66 -8.32
N LYS A 195 -15.30 10.59 -7.39
CA LYS A 195 -16.00 9.39 -6.90
C LYS A 195 -16.57 8.52 -8.02
N GLU A 196 -17.11 9.13 -9.08
CA GLU A 196 -17.69 8.39 -10.20
C GLU A 196 -16.61 7.67 -11.02
N LEU A 197 -15.53 8.36 -11.36
CA LEU A 197 -14.38 7.77 -12.06
C LEU A 197 -13.70 6.72 -11.18
N MET A 198 -13.49 7.00 -9.90
CA MET A 198 -12.92 6.08 -8.92
C MET A 198 -13.73 4.78 -8.83
N CYS A 199 -15.04 4.88 -8.60
CA CYS A 199 -15.92 3.72 -8.50
C CYS A 199 -16.11 3.00 -9.83
N SER A 200 -16.04 3.71 -10.96
CA SER A 200 -16.03 3.09 -12.30
C SER A 200 -14.74 2.32 -12.56
N ASN A 201 -13.59 2.85 -12.14
CA ASN A 201 -12.30 2.16 -12.23
C ASN A 201 -12.28 0.90 -11.35
N MET A 202 -12.92 0.93 -10.19
CA MET A 202 -13.19 -0.26 -9.36
C MET A 202 -14.29 -1.18 -9.95
N GLY A 203 -14.90 -0.78 -11.06
CA GLY A 203 -16.03 -1.44 -11.70
C GLY A 203 -17.31 -1.50 -10.86
N LEU A 204 -17.40 -0.75 -9.76
CA LEU A 204 -18.56 -0.68 -8.88
C LEU A 204 -19.67 0.21 -9.47
N CYS A 205 -19.31 1.12 -10.36
CA CYS A 205 -20.23 1.92 -11.17
C CYS A 205 -20.16 1.54 -12.66
N SER A 206 -21.16 1.95 -13.44
CA SER A 206 -21.10 1.90 -14.89
C SER A 206 -19.97 2.79 -15.41
N ALA A 207 -19.19 2.29 -16.36
CA ALA A 207 -18.10 3.05 -16.95
C ALA A 207 -18.66 4.27 -17.69
N THR A 208 -18.41 5.47 -17.15
CA THR A 208 -18.82 6.75 -17.75
C THR A 208 -17.64 7.53 -18.34
N ALA A 209 -16.41 7.13 -18.08
CA ALA A 209 -15.21 7.83 -18.52
C ALA A 209 -14.21 6.90 -19.22
N LYS A 210 -13.47 7.46 -20.19
CA LYS A 210 -12.36 6.77 -20.85
C LYS A 210 -11.24 6.55 -19.83
N PRO A 211 -10.69 5.32 -19.70
CA PRO A 211 -9.56 5.06 -18.83
C PRO A 211 -8.39 5.99 -19.17
N LEU A 212 -7.67 6.45 -18.14
CA LEU A 212 -6.37 7.10 -18.34
C LEU A 212 -5.47 6.14 -19.12
N THR A 213 -4.87 6.65 -20.18
CA THR A 213 -3.97 5.85 -21.01
C THR A 213 -2.56 6.03 -20.49
N ARG A 214 -1.92 4.93 -20.12
CA ARG A 214 -0.50 4.92 -19.78
C ARG A 214 0.33 5.30 -21.00
N GLU A 215 1.30 6.17 -20.80
CA GLU A 215 2.32 6.46 -21.80
C GLU A 215 3.33 5.31 -21.85
N THR A 216 3.54 4.76 -23.03
CA THR A 216 4.61 3.78 -23.24
C THR A 216 5.96 4.48 -23.25
N PRO A 217 6.97 3.99 -22.50
CA PRO A 217 8.30 4.58 -22.54
C PRO A 217 8.87 4.60 -23.96
N LYS A 218 9.36 5.76 -24.41
CA LYS A 218 9.88 5.97 -25.78
C LYS A 218 11.21 5.27 -26.04
N GLN A 219 11.98 5.02 -24.98
CA GLN A 219 13.28 4.35 -25.03
C GLN A 219 13.43 3.44 -23.80
N PRO A 220 14.34 2.46 -23.82
CA PRO A 220 14.69 1.67 -22.65
C PRO A 220 15.27 2.51 -21.51
N LEU A 221 15.00 2.13 -20.25
CA LEU A 221 15.43 2.89 -19.07
C LEU A 221 16.96 2.99 -18.96
N ASN A 222 17.69 1.97 -19.39
CA ASN A 222 19.15 1.99 -19.43
C ASN A 222 19.71 3.01 -20.44
N GLU A 223 19.06 3.18 -21.60
CA GLU A 223 19.45 4.22 -22.57
C GLU A 223 19.14 5.62 -22.03
N LEU A 224 18.03 5.76 -21.30
CA LEU A 224 17.75 6.99 -20.57
C LEU A 224 18.81 7.26 -19.50
N TRP A 225 19.26 6.27 -18.73
CA TRP A 225 20.34 6.43 -17.76
C TRP A 225 21.70 6.77 -18.39
N LYS A 226 21.96 6.30 -19.62
CA LYS A 226 23.17 6.64 -20.38
C LYS A 226 23.18 8.09 -20.85
N SER A 227 22.02 8.72 -21.07
CA SER A 227 21.97 10.13 -21.50
C SER A 227 22.41 11.11 -20.41
N MET A 228 22.54 10.66 -19.16
CA MET A 228 23.15 11.41 -18.06
C MET A 228 24.67 11.61 -18.28
N GLY A 229 25.29 10.85 -19.17
CA GLY A 229 26.70 10.95 -19.49
C GLY A 229 27.60 10.13 -18.56
N THR A 230 28.88 10.45 -18.59
CA THR A 230 29.94 9.76 -17.85
C THR A 230 30.67 10.69 -16.92
N ILE A 231 31.22 10.14 -15.84
CA ILE A 231 32.12 10.81 -14.93
C ILE A 231 33.52 10.23 -15.07
N LYS A 232 34.54 11.06 -14.82
CA LYS A 232 35.94 10.64 -14.78
C LYS A 232 36.43 10.64 -13.34
N SER A 233 37.19 9.60 -12.98
CA SER A 233 37.80 9.43 -11.67
C SER A 233 39.25 8.99 -11.81
N SER A 234 39.98 8.92 -10.69
CA SER A 234 41.35 8.39 -10.66
C SER A 234 41.46 6.94 -11.17
N ASN A 235 40.39 6.16 -11.07
CA ASN A 235 40.35 4.75 -11.45
C ASN A 235 39.73 4.48 -12.84
N GLY A 236 39.31 5.52 -13.56
CA GLY A 236 38.72 5.40 -14.89
C GLY A 236 37.41 6.19 -15.07
N GLU A 237 36.67 5.85 -16.12
CA GLU A 237 35.41 6.48 -16.51
C GLU A 237 34.23 5.53 -16.26
N GLU A 238 33.11 6.06 -15.76
CA GLU A 238 31.88 5.31 -15.51
C GLU A 238 30.66 6.15 -15.91
N LEU A 239 29.55 5.50 -16.26
CA LEU A 239 28.24 6.14 -16.33
C LEU A 239 27.92 6.90 -15.03
N MET A 240 27.54 8.18 -15.17
CA MET A 240 27.18 9.05 -14.04
C MET A 240 26.03 8.46 -13.23
N SER A 241 25.03 7.90 -13.92
CA SER A 241 23.89 7.24 -13.28
C SER A 241 24.32 6.05 -12.40
N CYS A 242 25.27 5.24 -12.86
CA CYS A 242 25.82 4.13 -12.08
C CYS A 242 26.61 4.64 -10.86
N PHE A 243 27.44 5.67 -11.05
CA PHE A 243 28.19 6.30 -9.97
C PHE A 243 27.28 6.84 -8.87
N GLU A 244 26.31 7.69 -9.24
CA GLU A 244 25.40 8.35 -8.30
C GLU A 244 24.55 7.34 -7.54
N CYS A 245 24.07 6.31 -8.23
CA CYS A 245 23.36 5.22 -7.61
C CYS A 245 24.25 4.48 -6.58
N THR A 246 25.47 4.10 -6.98
CA THR A 246 26.38 3.34 -6.12
C THR A 246 26.78 4.15 -4.91
N LEU A 247 27.13 5.43 -5.10
CA LEU A 247 27.45 6.37 -4.03
C LEU A 247 26.28 6.52 -3.04
N SER A 248 25.06 6.71 -3.57
CA SER A 248 23.86 6.86 -2.74
C SER A 248 23.58 5.59 -1.94
N MET A 249 23.65 4.42 -2.56
CA MET A 249 23.36 3.14 -1.91
C MET A 249 24.43 2.73 -0.91
N ASP A 250 25.71 2.92 -1.22
CA ASP A 250 26.82 2.70 -0.28
C ASP A 250 26.64 3.59 0.96
N THR A 251 26.35 4.88 0.76
CA THR A 251 26.14 5.83 1.87
C THR A 251 24.94 5.44 2.73
N LEU A 252 23.83 5.02 2.10
CA LEU A 252 22.63 4.57 2.82
C LEU A 252 22.89 3.29 3.63
N LEU A 253 23.59 2.31 3.05
CA LEU A 253 23.95 1.06 3.74
C LEU A 253 24.87 1.33 4.92
N GLU A 254 25.87 2.21 4.76
CA GLU A 254 26.74 2.65 5.86
C GLU A 254 25.94 3.30 6.99
N GLU A 255 25.04 4.23 6.66
CA GLU A 255 24.20 4.89 7.67
C GLU A 255 23.24 3.91 8.38
N PHE A 256 22.69 2.93 7.67
CA PHE A 256 21.87 1.88 8.24
C PHE A 256 22.67 0.98 9.19
N ILE A 257 23.90 0.63 8.82
CA ILE A 257 24.81 -0.12 9.68
C ILE A 257 25.13 0.72 10.92
N ASP A 258 25.52 1.98 10.78
CA ASP A 258 25.91 2.83 11.89
C ASP A 258 24.76 3.09 12.87
N LYS A 259 23.53 3.29 12.36
CA LYS A 259 22.34 3.59 13.17
C LYS A 259 21.49 2.36 13.53
N ARG A 260 21.96 1.14 13.24
CA ARG A 260 21.22 -0.11 13.45
C ARG A 260 20.63 -0.29 14.85
N GLN A 261 21.30 0.23 15.89
CA GLN A 261 20.79 0.14 17.26
C GLN A 261 19.52 0.99 17.44
N GLY A 262 19.52 2.22 16.94
CA GLY A 262 18.32 3.07 16.98
C GLY A 262 17.17 2.46 16.18
N THR A 263 17.47 1.84 15.03
CA THR A 263 16.48 1.10 14.25
C THR A 263 15.91 -0.10 15.02
N ALA A 264 16.76 -0.84 15.75
CA ALA A 264 16.32 -1.94 16.61
C ALA A 264 15.37 -1.45 17.73
N ASP A 265 15.70 -0.33 18.36
CA ASP A 265 14.89 0.27 19.42
C ASP A 265 13.52 0.74 18.88
N ASP A 266 13.51 1.35 17.68
CA ASP A 266 12.28 1.76 16.99
C ASP A 266 11.39 0.53 16.63
N ILE A 267 11.99 -0.58 16.17
CA ILE A 267 11.27 -1.83 15.90
C ILE A 267 10.66 -2.38 17.19
N GLN A 268 11.42 -2.39 18.29
CA GLN A 268 10.94 -2.85 19.59
C GLN A 268 9.70 -2.05 20.01
N ALA A 269 9.78 -0.72 19.95
CA ALA A 269 8.69 0.18 20.32
C ALA A 269 7.46 0.01 19.43
N ALA A 270 7.66 -0.20 18.13
CA ALA A 270 6.57 -0.34 17.17
C ALA A 270 5.87 -1.71 17.26
N VAL A 271 6.62 -2.79 17.50
CA VAL A 271 6.12 -4.16 17.37
C VAL A 271 5.76 -4.77 18.72
N CYS A 272 6.62 -4.66 19.74
CA CYS A 272 6.45 -5.43 20.97
C CYS A 272 5.26 -4.98 21.83
N ALA A 273 4.93 -3.69 21.81
CA ALA A 273 3.76 -3.17 22.52
C ALA A 273 2.43 -3.40 21.76
N LYS A 274 2.47 -3.50 20.43
CA LYS A 274 1.27 -3.50 19.59
C LYS A 274 0.85 -4.88 19.09
N VAL A 275 1.80 -5.80 18.93
CA VAL A 275 1.57 -7.04 18.16
C VAL A 275 1.45 -8.27 19.06
N VAL A 276 2.20 -8.33 20.16
CA VAL A 276 2.44 -9.61 20.88
C VAL A 276 1.75 -9.73 22.25
N GLY A 277 0.96 -8.73 22.67
CA GLY A 277 0.09 -8.80 23.86
C GLY A 277 0.81 -9.34 25.11
N ALA A 278 0.44 -10.54 25.57
CA ALA A 278 1.03 -11.18 26.76
C ALA A 278 2.54 -11.51 26.65
N TRP A 279 3.12 -11.47 25.44
CA TRP A 279 4.52 -11.81 25.18
C TRP A 279 5.43 -10.57 25.06
N THR A 280 4.95 -9.38 25.40
CA THR A 280 5.72 -8.14 25.26
C THR A 280 7.09 -8.21 25.95
N ALA A 281 7.19 -8.81 27.14
CA ALA A 281 8.48 -8.98 27.83
C ALA A 281 9.48 -9.81 27.00
N GLY A 282 9.07 -11.00 26.56
CA GLY A 282 9.93 -11.86 25.73
C GLY A 282 10.26 -11.26 24.35
N CYS A 283 9.34 -10.48 23.77
CA CYS A 283 9.62 -9.74 22.54
C CYS A 283 10.67 -8.65 22.76
N ASN A 284 10.55 -7.88 23.86
CA ASN A 284 11.55 -6.87 24.21
C ASN A 284 12.93 -7.51 24.39
N ASP A 285 13.02 -8.62 25.12
CA ASP A 285 14.28 -9.32 25.33
C ASP A 285 14.88 -9.83 24.01
N PHE A 286 14.06 -10.43 23.14
CA PHE A 286 14.50 -10.95 21.85
C PHE A 286 14.99 -9.83 20.92
N VAL A 287 14.20 -8.76 20.76
CA VAL A 287 14.57 -7.64 19.88
C VAL A 287 15.81 -6.93 20.40
N HIS A 288 15.88 -6.65 21.70
CA HIS A 288 17.05 -6.04 22.32
C HIS A 288 18.33 -6.88 22.11
N MET A 289 18.24 -8.20 22.24
CA MET A 289 19.41 -9.08 22.15
C MET A 289 19.88 -9.33 20.71
N TYR A 290 18.96 -9.46 19.76
CA TYR A 290 19.29 -9.98 18.43
C TYR A 290 19.06 -9.00 17.29
N MET A 291 18.16 -8.03 17.42
CA MET A 291 17.74 -7.22 16.27
C MET A 291 18.89 -6.41 15.69
N SER A 292 19.74 -5.80 16.53
CA SER A 292 20.93 -5.06 16.08
C SER A 292 21.86 -5.93 15.22
N THR A 293 22.10 -7.19 15.63
CA THR A 293 22.93 -8.15 14.88
C THR A 293 22.22 -8.64 13.62
N VAL A 294 20.92 -8.91 13.67
CA VAL A 294 20.13 -9.29 12.49
C VAL A 294 20.19 -8.18 11.45
N LEU A 295 19.96 -6.93 11.84
CA LEU A 295 20.06 -5.77 10.97
C LEU A 295 21.47 -5.65 10.37
N PHE A 296 22.52 -5.81 11.18
CA PHE A 296 23.90 -5.83 10.68
C PHE A 296 24.11 -6.90 9.61
N LEU A 297 23.73 -8.15 9.87
CA LEU A 297 23.87 -9.26 8.92
C LEU A 297 22.99 -9.07 7.67
N THR A 298 21.82 -8.42 7.80
CA THR A 298 20.95 -8.10 6.67
C THR A 298 21.58 -7.01 5.80
N TYR A 299 22.05 -5.90 6.37
CA TYR A 299 22.63 -4.81 5.58
C TYR A 299 23.91 -5.23 4.87
N ASN A 300 24.75 -6.07 5.48
CA ASN A 300 25.98 -6.59 4.87
C ASN A 300 25.75 -7.61 3.75
N GLN A 301 24.49 -8.02 3.46
CA GLN A 301 24.18 -8.82 2.28
C GLN A 301 24.07 -7.99 1.00
N PHE A 302 24.11 -6.66 1.13
CA PHE A 302 23.98 -5.74 0.01
C PHE A 302 25.23 -4.87 -0.12
N ASP A 303 25.53 -4.51 -1.36
CA ASP A 303 26.47 -3.45 -1.72
C ASP A 303 25.81 -2.54 -2.76
N GLY A 304 26.29 -1.30 -2.87
CA GLY A 304 25.66 -0.31 -3.75
C GLY A 304 25.62 -0.76 -5.20
N LYS A 305 26.69 -1.40 -5.70
CA LYS A 305 26.76 -1.88 -7.07
C LYS A 305 25.73 -2.99 -7.34
N GLY A 306 25.62 -3.97 -6.46
CA GLY A 306 24.65 -5.06 -6.58
C GLY A 306 23.23 -4.53 -6.67
N ILE A 307 22.89 -3.56 -5.81
CA ILE A 307 21.60 -2.86 -5.86
C ILE A 307 21.44 -2.12 -7.20
N CYS A 308 22.43 -1.34 -7.63
CA CYS A 308 22.35 -0.53 -8.84
C CYS A 308 22.35 -1.34 -10.16
N THR A 309 22.99 -2.50 -10.18
CA THR A 309 22.88 -3.46 -11.28
C THR A 309 21.49 -4.09 -11.31
N ALA A 310 20.90 -4.40 -10.15
CA ALA A 310 19.52 -4.88 -10.06
C ALA A 310 18.50 -3.81 -10.50
N MET A 311 18.80 -2.53 -10.28
CA MET A 311 18.01 -1.39 -10.77
C MET A 311 18.31 -1.02 -12.24
N HIS A 312 19.19 -1.75 -12.93
CA HIS A 312 19.60 -1.49 -14.31
C HIS A 312 20.23 -0.11 -14.55
N THR A 313 20.79 0.49 -13.50
CA THR A 313 21.54 1.75 -13.57
C THR A 313 23.03 1.50 -13.83
N CYS A 314 23.54 0.34 -13.40
CA CYS A 314 24.90 -0.11 -13.67
C CYS A 314 24.96 -1.27 -14.66
N GLU A 315 26.00 -1.32 -15.50
CA GLU A 315 26.33 -2.53 -16.25
C GLU A 315 26.88 -3.62 -15.31
N LYS A 316 26.83 -4.88 -15.77
CA LYS A 316 27.34 -6.03 -14.99
C LYS A 316 28.87 -6.09 -14.90
N LYS A 317 29.59 -5.29 -15.69
CA LYS A 317 31.07 -5.29 -15.74
C LYS A 317 31.67 -4.74 -14.44
N GLU A 318 32.94 -5.04 -14.18
CA GLU A 318 33.66 -4.42 -13.06
C GLU A 318 33.63 -2.90 -13.18
N SER A 319 33.34 -2.24 -12.05
CA SER A 319 33.21 -0.79 -12.00
C SER A 319 34.54 -0.22 -11.51
N ALA A 320 35.05 0.78 -12.23
CA ALA A 320 36.23 1.55 -11.82
C ALA A 320 36.07 2.20 -10.43
N LEU A 321 34.83 2.36 -9.96
CA LEU A 321 34.49 3.22 -8.82
C LEU A 321 34.47 2.52 -7.46
N LEU A 322 34.40 1.20 -7.43
CA LEU A 322 34.32 0.44 -6.17
C LEU A 322 35.54 0.67 -5.27
N ALA A 323 36.69 1.00 -5.87
CA ALA A 323 37.95 1.27 -5.18
C ALA A 323 38.21 2.75 -4.87
N LEU A 324 37.29 3.67 -5.19
CA LEU A 324 37.51 5.10 -4.90
C LEU A 324 37.42 5.36 -3.40
N ALA A 325 38.30 6.23 -2.92
CA ALA A 325 38.25 6.70 -1.54
C ALA A 325 36.97 7.52 -1.29
N LYS A 326 36.35 7.35 -0.11
CA LYS A 326 35.16 8.12 0.30
C LYS A 326 35.24 9.64 0.03
N PRO A 327 36.34 10.35 0.35
CA PRO A 327 36.42 11.78 0.07
C PRO A 327 36.40 12.10 -1.43
N GLU A 328 37.03 11.28 -2.27
CA GLU A 328 36.99 11.44 -3.72
C GLU A 328 35.58 11.22 -4.27
N LYS A 329 34.89 10.17 -3.81
CA LYS A 329 33.48 9.93 -4.18
C LYS A 329 32.58 11.13 -3.82
N ALA A 330 32.76 11.68 -2.62
CA ALA A 330 31.96 12.81 -2.16
C ALA A 330 32.21 14.06 -3.01
N MET A 331 33.47 14.35 -3.35
CA MET A 331 33.87 15.47 -4.22
C MET A 331 33.29 15.32 -5.64
N ILE A 332 33.45 14.16 -6.27
CA ILE A 332 32.93 13.90 -7.63
C ILE A 332 31.40 14.02 -7.63
N GLY A 333 30.72 13.46 -6.62
CA GLY A 333 29.26 13.56 -6.51
C GLY A 333 28.78 15.00 -6.42
N CYS A 334 29.48 15.86 -5.68
CA CYS A 334 29.09 17.26 -5.60
C CYS A 334 29.42 18.10 -6.82
N GLU A 335 30.51 17.78 -7.53
CA GLU A 335 30.82 18.40 -8.83
C GLU A 335 29.73 18.09 -9.87
N HIS A 336 29.17 16.88 -9.83
CA HIS A 336 28.19 16.42 -10.82
C HIS A 336 26.74 16.47 -10.33
N CYS A 337 26.48 16.87 -9.09
CA CYS A 337 25.14 16.91 -8.51
C CYS A 337 24.16 17.76 -9.35
N GLN A 338 24.61 18.92 -9.86
CA GLN A 338 23.78 19.77 -10.72
C GLN A 338 23.42 19.10 -12.04
N ALA A 339 24.29 18.24 -12.59
CA ALA A 339 23.99 17.47 -13.79
C ALA A 339 22.88 16.43 -13.52
N VAL A 340 22.85 15.84 -12.32
CA VAL A 340 21.76 14.95 -11.88
C VAL A 340 20.45 15.71 -11.75
N GLU A 341 20.45 16.89 -11.12
CA GLU A 341 19.26 17.75 -11.02
C GLU A 341 18.74 18.14 -12.41
N GLN A 342 19.63 18.58 -13.32
CA GLN A 342 19.26 18.93 -14.69
C GLN A 342 18.69 17.73 -15.45
N PHE A 343 19.30 16.55 -15.29
CA PHE A 343 18.80 15.33 -15.90
C PHE A 343 17.37 15.02 -15.42
N ILE A 344 17.12 15.08 -14.12
CA ILE A 344 15.78 14.82 -13.56
C ILE A 344 14.78 15.84 -14.10
N ALA A 345 15.14 17.13 -14.11
CA ALA A 345 14.28 18.19 -14.60
C ALA A 345 13.89 17.98 -16.08
N GLN A 346 14.85 17.62 -16.92
CA GLN A 346 14.65 17.42 -18.36
C GLN A 346 13.90 16.12 -18.70
N ASN A 347 14.08 15.07 -17.89
CA ASN A 347 13.61 13.72 -18.22
C ASN A 347 12.44 13.25 -17.35
N HIS A 348 11.82 14.12 -16.55
CA HIS A 348 10.77 13.73 -15.60
C HIS A 348 9.56 13.03 -16.24
N GLU A 349 9.14 13.42 -17.46
CA GLU A 349 8.06 12.73 -18.18
C GLU A 349 8.46 11.30 -18.59
N ALA A 350 9.70 11.11 -19.07
CA ALA A 350 10.21 9.79 -19.43
C ALA A 350 10.38 8.90 -18.19
N LEU A 351 10.91 9.45 -17.10
CA LEU A 351 11.03 8.77 -15.81
C LEU A 351 9.65 8.38 -15.25
N HIS A 352 8.66 9.27 -15.37
CA HIS A 352 7.27 9.00 -15.05
C HIS A 352 6.72 7.81 -15.84
N ALA A 353 6.86 7.81 -17.17
CA ALA A 353 6.38 6.72 -18.03
C ALA A 353 7.01 5.38 -17.63
N HIS A 354 8.32 5.34 -17.37
CA HIS A 354 8.99 4.14 -16.88
C HIS A 354 8.49 3.68 -15.51
N ALA A 355 8.27 4.60 -14.57
CA ALA A 355 7.74 4.27 -13.25
C ALA A 355 6.33 3.68 -13.34
N VAL A 356 5.45 4.25 -14.17
CA VAL A 356 4.10 3.71 -14.38
C VAL A 356 4.15 2.33 -15.05
N GLU A 357 5.00 2.13 -16.06
CA GLU A 357 5.20 0.81 -16.69
C GLU A 357 5.66 -0.24 -15.68
N GLY A 358 6.63 0.13 -14.83
CA GLY A 358 7.13 -0.74 -13.77
C GLY A 358 6.06 -1.11 -12.74
N ILE A 359 5.27 -0.14 -12.26
CA ILE A 359 4.18 -0.38 -11.32
C ILE A 359 3.10 -1.26 -11.97
N TYR A 360 2.73 -0.98 -13.21
CA TYR A 360 1.72 -1.76 -13.90
C TYR A 360 2.13 -3.22 -14.08
N SER A 361 3.29 -3.46 -14.69
CA SER A 361 3.77 -4.81 -15.03
C SER A 361 4.02 -5.67 -13.79
N ASN A 362 4.46 -5.05 -12.68
CA ASN A 362 4.79 -5.79 -11.47
C ASN A 362 3.66 -5.87 -10.44
N VAL A 363 2.72 -4.93 -10.45
CA VAL A 363 1.67 -4.79 -9.45
C VAL A 363 0.29 -4.80 -10.12
N CYS A 364 -0.07 -3.76 -10.89
CA CYS A 364 -1.46 -3.57 -11.31
C CYS A 364 -2.00 -4.69 -12.22
N GLN A 365 -1.19 -5.20 -13.15
CA GLN A 365 -1.60 -6.28 -14.04
C GLN A 365 -1.85 -7.60 -13.30
N LYS A 366 -1.25 -7.79 -12.12
CA LYS A 366 -1.43 -8.99 -11.30
C LYS A 366 -2.67 -8.91 -10.40
N LEU A 367 -3.32 -7.76 -10.34
CA LEU A 367 -4.56 -7.57 -9.60
C LEU A 367 -5.76 -7.99 -10.46
N PRO A 368 -6.88 -8.41 -9.83
CA PRO A 368 -8.14 -8.60 -10.54
C PRO A 368 -8.50 -7.35 -11.35
N THR A 369 -9.10 -7.51 -12.54
CA THR A 369 -9.29 -6.43 -13.54
C THR A 369 -9.75 -5.10 -12.95
N ALA A 370 -10.78 -5.14 -12.08
CA ALA A 370 -11.32 -3.94 -11.42
C ALA A 370 -10.32 -3.25 -10.46
N LEU A 371 -9.52 -4.01 -9.71
CA LEU A 371 -8.46 -3.43 -8.89
C LEU A 371 -7.25 -3.03 -9.74
N GLY A 372 -7.00 -3.73 -10.84
CA GLY A 372 -5.97 -3.41 -11.81
C GLY A 372 -6.19 -2.04 -12.47
N THR A 373 -7.40 -1.75 -12.93
CA THR A 373 -7.73 -0.44 -13.55
C THR A 373 -7.61 0.71 -12.55
N MET A 374 -8.10 0.54 -11.32
CA MET A 374 -7.90 1.54 -10.26
C MET A 374 -6.42 1.75 -9.94
N CYS A 375 -5.65 0.67 -9.82
CA CYS A 375 -4.21 0.70 -9.56
C CYS A 375 -3.48 1.46 -10.67
N GLU A 376 -3.75 1.16 -11.94
CA GLU A 376 -3.13 1.82 -13.09
C GLU A 376 -3.46 3.31 -13.14
N SER A 377 -4.73 3.67 -12.98
CA SER A 377 -5.19 5.05 -12.94
C SER A 377 -4.50 5.84 -11.81
N SER A 378 -4.43 5.26 -10.62
CA SER A 378 -3.75 5.87 -9.46
C SER A 378 -2.24 5.99 -9.68
N ALA A 379 -1.61 4.97 -10.26
CA ALA A 379 -0.19 4.97 -10.58
C ALA A 379 0.17 6.08 -11.57
N ILE A 380 -0.64 6.27 -12.62
CA ILE A 380 -0.46 7.36 -13.59
C ILE A 380 -0.51 8.72 -12.88
N ARG A 381 -1.55 8.97 -12.07
CA ARG A 381 -1.76 10.27 -11.44
C ARG A 381 -0.69 10.61 -10.41
N LEU A 382 -0.45 9.70 -9.46
CA LEU A 382 0.51 9.91 -8.38
C LEU A 382 1.95 9.99 -8.90
N SER A 383 2.31 9.13 -9.85
CA SER A 383 3.64 9.17 -10.47
C SER A 383 3.84 10.50 -11.21
N ARG A 384 2.85 10.97 -11.97
CA ARG A 384 2.95 12.24 -12.69
C ARG A 384 3.22 13.41 -11.74
N LYS A 385 2.45 13.49 -10.65
CA LYS A 385 2.64 14.53 -9.62
C LYS A 385 4.01 14.41 -8.94
N PHE A 386 4.41 13.20 -8.57
CA PHE A 386 5.72 12.95 -7.97
C PHE A 386 6.88 13.45 -8.85
N PHE A 387 6.91 13.06 -10.12
CA PHE A 387 8.01 13.41 -11.03
C PHE A 387 7.98 14.88 -11.42
N ALA A 388 6.80 15.48 -11.63
CA ALA A 388 6.67 16.92 -11.86
C ALA A 388 7.22 17.72 -10.66
N ARG A 389 6.82 17.35 -9.43
CA ARG A 389 7.29 18.06 -8.24
C ARG A 389 8.78 17.86 -7.97
N THR A 390 9.30 16.68 -8.29
CA THR A 390 10.74 16.40 -8.21
C THR A 390 11.52 17.21 -9.24
N ALA A 391 11.00 17.39 -10.45
CA ALA A 391 11.60 18.26 -11.47
C ALA A 391 11.66 19.72 -11.02
N GLU A 392 10.58 20.24 -10.42
CA GLU A 392 10.56 21.60 -9.86
C GLU A 392 11.61 21.78 -8.76
N LEU A 393 11.74 20.81 -7.85
CA LEU A 393 12.78 20.80 -6.84
C LEU A 393 14.18 20.78 -7.45
N ALA A 394 14.39 19.96 -8.48
CA ALA A 394 15.68 19.86 -9.16
C ALA A 394 16.06 21.17 -9.86
N VAL A 395 15.11 21.84 -10.53
CA VAL A 395 15.32 23.17 -11.13
C VAL A 395 15.73 24.22 -10.08
N SER A 396 15.23 24.10 -8.86
CA SER A 396 15.55 25.05 -7.78
C SER A 396 16.96 24.90 -7.19
N GLY A 397 17.67 23.80 -7.47
CA GLY A 397 18.97 23.50 -6.88
C GLY A 397 18.93 23.18 -5.37
N ALA A 398 17.73 23.01 -4.80
CA ALA A 398 17.54 22.88 -3.37
C ALA A 398 18.12 21.58 -2.79
N VAL A 399 18.29 20.53 -3.61
CA VAL A 399 18.83 19.24 -3.16
C VAL A 399 20.35 19.35 -3.08
N CYS A 400 21.00 19.74 -4.17
CA CYS A 400 22.45 19.85 -4.22
C CYS A 400 23.00 20.91 -3.25
N SER A 401 22.29 22.03 -3.12
CA SER A 401 22.66 23.09 -2.16
C SER A 401 22.55 22.70 -0.68
N GLN A 402 22.01 21.52 -0.35
CA GLN A 402 22.02 21.00 1.03
C GLN A 402 23.01 19.85 1.22
N VAL A 403 23.21 19.03 0.20
CA VAL A 403 24.10 17.85 0.27
C VAL A 403 25.58 18.27 0.18
N CYS A 404 25.88 19.33 -0.59
CA CYS A 404 27.25 19.71 -0.94
C CYS A 404 27.85 20.85 -0.12
N VAL A 405 27.22 21.27 0.98
CA VAL A 405 27.55 22.51 1.71
C VAL A 405 28.90 22.46 2.44
N ASN A 406 29.48 21.27 2.68
CA ASN A 406 30.71 21.13 3.47
C ASN A 406 31.61 19.99 2.95
N ILE A 407 31.78 19.89 1.64
CA ILE A 407 32.80 18.99 1.04
C ILE A 407 34.11 19.74 0.87
#